data_AF-A0A9Q2L3Z0-F1
#
_entry.id   AF-A0A9Q2L3Z0-F1
#
_cell.length_a   1.000
_cell.length_b   1.000
_cell.length_c   1.000
_cell.angle_alpha   90.00
_cell.angle_beta   90.00
_cell.angle_gamma   90.00
#
_symmetry.space_group_name_H-M   'P 1'
#
loop_
_entity.id
_entity.type
_entity.pdbx_description
1 polymer ?
#
loop_
_entity_poly.entity_id
_entity_poly.type
_entity_poly.pdbx_seq_one_letter_code
_entity_poly.pdbx_strand_id
1 'polypeptide(L)'
;MPDQNHKKAKTININLTEAEYEKVKQLAEVRDLNPTAYTRLTALGNRIKPTVVYPADERIDELEKENQELKRQVMAGYGQYEVTREDFDNLEEQYYRYAGYVNTFKDFLQYIQNDAEYINLTGYKSDEKLKEEIRDIIKKLNNRE
;
A
#
# COMPACT_ATOMS: atom_id res chain seq x y z
N MET A 1 8.65 -57.64 -21.84
CA MET A 1 8.47 -56.18 -21.85
C MET A 1 9.18 -55.62 -23.08
N PRO A 2 8.49 -55.32 -24.19
CA PRO A 2 9.07 -54.62 -25.32
C PRO A 2 8.71 -53.12 -25.29
N ASP A 3 9.71 -52.29 -25.60
CA ASP A 3 9.72 -50.82 -25.60
C ASP A 3 8.51 -50.16 -26.30
N GLN A 4 7.73 -49.38 -25.55
CA GLN A 4 6.66 -48.52 -26.08
C GLN A 4 7.16 -47.14 -26.56
N ASN A 5 8.24 -47.08 -27.35
CA ASN A 5 8.74 -45.79 -27.84
C ASN A 5 9.12 -45.74 -29.32
N HIS A 6 8.44 -46.51 -30.15
CA HIS A 6 8.45 -46.32 -31.61
C HIS A 6 7.11 -45.80 -32.13
N LYS A 7 6.66 -44.63 -31.66
CA LYS A 7 5.83 -43.79 -32.53
C LYS A 7 6.72 -43.41 -33.70
N LYS A 8 6.48 -44.02 -34.87
CA LYS A 8 7.26 -43.82 -36.11
C LYS A 8 7.34 -42.32 -36.45
N ALA A 9 8.37 -41.63 -35.96
CA ALA A 9 8.60 -40.23 -36.27
C ALA A 9 8.85 -40.14 -37.78
N LYS A 10 8.01 -39.36 -38.47
CA LYS A 10 8.17 -39.08 -39.90
C LYS A 10 8.70 -37.66 -40.03
N THR A 11 9.76 -37.49 -40.81
CA THR A 11 10.32 -36.18 -41.14
C THR A 11 9.72 -35.69 -42.45
N ILE A 12 9.30 -34.42 -42.48
CA ILE A 12 8.83 -33.73 -43.69
C ILE A 12 9.84 -32.61 -43.96
N ASN A 13 10.46 -32.64 -45.14
CA ASN A 13 11.36 -31.58 -45.60
C ASN A 13 10.60 -30.62 -46.50
N ILE A 14 10.72 -29.32 -46.23
CA ILE A 14 10.10 -28.26 -47.01
C ILE A 14 11.23 -27.43 -47.61
N ASN A 15 11.27 -27.34 -48.94
CA ASN A 15 12.20 -26.47 -49.64
C ASN A 15 11.54 -25.11 -49.82
N LEU A 16 12.21 -24.06 -49.36
CA LEU A 16 11.75 -22.67 -49.48
C LEU A 16 12.82 -21.86 -50.21
N THR A 17 12.38 -20.89 -51.00
CA THR A 17 13.27 -19.82 -51.45
C THR A 17 13.60 -18.88 -50.29
N GLU A 18 14.68 -18.09 -50.41
CA GLU A 18 15.08 -17.13 -49.38
C GLU A 18 13.94 -16.15 -49.01
N ALA A 19 13.22 -15.66 -50.03
CA ALA A 19 12.10 -14.74 -49.85
C ALA A 19 10.90 -15.39 -49.12
N GLU A 20 10.68 -16.69 -49.31
CA GLU A 20 9.63 -17.41 -48.61
C GLU A 20 10.04 -17.72 -47.17
N TYR A 21 11.31 -18.05 -46.94
CA TYR A 21 11.83 -18.27 -45.59
C TYR A 21 11.73 -17.01 -44.72
N GLU A 22 12.11 -15.84 -45.25
CA GLU A 22 11.99 -14.57 -44.52
C GLU A 22 10.53 -14.22 -44.18
N LYS A 23 9.58 -14.52 -45.06
CA LYS A 23 8.13 -14.37 -44.75
C LYS A 23 7.72 -15.26 -43.59
N VAL A 24 8.14 -16.52 -43.58
CA VAL A 24 7.85 -17.47 -42.48
C VAL A 24 8.47 -16.98 -41.17
N LYS A 25 9.69 -16.43 -41.23
CA LYS A 25 10.40 -15.89 -40.07
C LYS A 25 9.69 -14.70 -39.44
N GLN A 26 9.28 -13.72 -40.24
CA GLN A 26 8.50 -12.58 -39.75
C GLN A 26 7.17 -13.03 -39.10
N LEU A 27 6.47 -13.97 -39.74
CA LEU A 27 5.20 -14.49 -39.22
C LEU A 27 5.36 -15.27 -37.91
N ALA A 28 6.52 -15.93 -37.73
CA ALA A 28 6.87 -16.65 -36.52
C ALA A 28 7.27 -15.69 -35.39
N GLU A 29 8.04 -14.63 -35.70
CA GLU A 29 8.47 -13.60 -34.75
C GLU A 29 7.29 -12.87 -34.11
N VAL A 30 6.27 -12.50 -34.90
CA VAL A 30 5.02 -11.88 -34.40
C VAL A 30 4.28 -12.78 -33.39
N ARG A 31 4.60 -14.07 -33.33
CA ARG A 31 3.96 -15.07 -32.47
C ARG A 31 4.92 -15.66 -31.44
N ASP A 32 6.11 -15.08 -31.25
CA ASP A 32 7.15 -15.57 -30.35
C ASP A 32 7.54 -17.05 -30.62
N LEU A 33 7.53 -17.44 -31.90
CA LEU A 33 7.84 -18.80 -32.35
C LEU A 33 9.07 -18.81 -33.27
N ASN A 34 9.77 -19.93 -33.32
CA ASN A 34 10.76 -20.17 -34.38
C ASN A 34 10.08 -20.60 -35.70
N PRO A 35 10.71 -20.36 -36.87
CA PRO A 35 10.13 -20.69 -38.18
C PRO A 35 9.67 -22.14 -38.31
N THR A 36 10.43 -23.08 -37.73
CA THR A 36 10.12 -24.52 -37.74
C THR A 36 8.87 -24.86 -36.94
N ALA A 37 8.72 -24.28 -35.75
CA ALA A 37 7.56 -24.48 -34.87
C ALA A 37 6.32 -23.83 -35.47
N TYR A 38 6.45 -22.61 -35.99
CA TYR A 38 5.38 -21.92 -36.69
C TYR A 38 4.86 -22.72 -37.90
N THR A 39 5.77 -23.22 -38.75
CA THR A 39 5.44 -24.03 -39.92
C THR A 39 4.77 -25.34 -39.52
N ARG A 40 5.24 -25.98 -38.45
CA ARG A 40 4.65 -27.22 -37.92
C ARG A 40 3.22 -26.99 -37.44
N LEU A 41 2.96 -25.93 -36.67
CA LEU A 41 1.63 -25.63 -36.13
C LEU A 41 0.64 -25.26 -37.23
N THR A 42 1.07 -24.43 -38.18
CA THR A 42 0.24 -24.03 -39.33
C THR A 42 -0.07 -25.20 -40.25
N ALA A 43 0.91 -26.04 -40.59
CA ALA A 43 0.72 -27.21 -41.45
C ALA A 43 -0.15 -28.30 -40.82
N LEU A 44 -0.08 -28.48 -39.49
CA LEU A 44 -0.90 -29.46 -38.76
C LEU A 44 -2.35 -28.99 -38.52
N GLY A 45 -2.76 -27.83 -39.08
CA GLY A 45 -4.12 -27.31 -38.96
C GLY A 45 -4.45 -26.71 -37.59
N ASN A 46 -3.48 -26.64 -36.67
CA ASN A 46 -3.60 -25.90 -35.42
C ASN A 46 -3.46 -24.41 -35.73
N ARG A 47 -4.55 -23.81 -36.25
CA ARG A 47 -4.61 -22.39 -36.58
C ARG A 47 -4.17 -21.56 -35.39
N ILE A 48 -3.00 -20.92 -35.50
CA ILE A 48 -2.55 -19.94 -34.52
C ILE A 48 -3.50 -18.75 -34.65
N LYS A 49 -4.29 -18.48 -33.59
CA LYS A 49 -5.16 -17.29 -33.57
C LYS A 49 -4.27 -16.05 -33.77
N PRO A 50 -4.64 -15.11 -34.66
CA PRO A 50 -3.93 -13.85 -34.73
C PRO A 50 -4.06 -13.13 -33.38
N THR A 51 -2.93 -12.75 -32.79
CA THR A 51 -2.91 -11.83 -31.66
C THR A 51 -3.36 -10.47 -32.19
N VAL A 52 -4.45 -9.93 -31.64
CA VAL A 52 -4.90 -8.57 -31.95
C VAL A 52 -3.85 -7.62 -31.37
N VAL A 53 -3.05 -7.03 -32.24
CA VAL A 53 -2.13 -5.96 -31.86
C VAL A 53 -2.95 -4.68 -31.91
N TYR A 54 -3.32 -4.16 -30.74
CA TYR A 54 -3.89 -2.82 -30.64
C TYR A 54 -2.82 -1.81 -31.06
N PRO A 55 -3.15 -0.77 -31.85
CA PRO A 55 -2.22 0.33 -32.09
C PRO A 55 -1.86 0.94 -30.73
N ALA A 56 -0.56 1.07 -30.47
CA ALA A 56 -0.04 1.51 -29.17
C ALA A 56 -0.65 2.86 -28.72
N ASP A 57 -1.03 3.70 -29.68
CA ASP A 57 -1.50 5.07 -29.47
C ASP A 57 -2.84 5.12 -28.71
N GLU A 58 -3.82 4.26 -29.03
CA GLU A 58 -5.14 4.27 -28.37
C GLU A 58 -5.04 3.86 -26.88
N ARG A 59 -4.18 2.89 -26.58
CA ARG A 59 -3.99 2.43 -25.20
C ARG A 59 -3.20 3.44 -24.36
N ILE A 60 -2.27 4.17 -24.98
CA ILE A 60 -1.52 5.23 -24.32
C ILE A 60 -2.45 6.37 -23.93
N ASP A 61 -3.35 6.80 -24.82
CA ASP A 61 -4.32 7.87 -24.56
C ASP A 61 -5.30 7.53 -23.43
N GLU A 62 -5.76 6.27 -23.36
CA GLU A 62 -6.59 5.78 -22.26
C GLU A 62 -5.85 5.80 -20.92
N LEU A 63 -4.61 5.30 -20.92
CA LEU A 63 -3.77 5.27 -19.72
C LEU A 63 -3.42 6.68 -19.25
N GLU A 64 -3.23 7.63 -20.16
CA GLU A 64 -2.97 9.03 -19.79
C GLU A 64 -4.18 9.69 -19.14
N LYS A 65 -5.39 9.43 -19.64
CA LYS A 65 -6.64 9.90 -19.01
C LYS A 65 -6.85 9.28 -17.63
N GLU A 66 -6.64 7.98 -17.49
CA GLU A 66 -6.76 7.28 -16.19
C GLU A 66 -5.76 7.83 -15.16
N ASN A 67 -4.52 8.09 -15.60
CA ASN A 67 -3.47 8.63 -14.75
C ASN A 67 -3.77 10.08 -14.32
N GLN A 68 -4.35 10.90 -15.20
CA GLN A 68 -4.83 12.25 -14.85
C GLN A 68 -5.99 12.20 -13.84
N GLU A 69 -6.92 11.27 -13.97
CA GLU A 69 -8.04 11.10 -13.06
C GLU A 69 -7.57 10.65 -11.67
N LEU A 70 -6.67 9.68 -11.61
CA LEU A 70 -6.03 9.23 -10.36
C LEU A 70 -5.28 10.38 -9.67
N LYS A 71 -4.54 11.20 -10.41
CA LYS A 71 -3.88 12.39 -9.85
C LYS A 71 -4.87 13.37 -9.24
N ARG A 72 -6.03 13.60 -9.87
CA ARG A 72 -7.09 14.47 -9.33
C ARG A 72 -7.69 13.89 -8.06
N GLN A 73 -7.99 12.59 -8.05
CA GLN A 73 -8.55 11.90 -6.87
C GLN A 73 -7.57 11.93 -5.70
N VAL A 74 -6.28 11.72 -5.97
CA VAL A 74 -5.22 11.81 -4.97
C VAL A 74 -5.11 13.23 -4.43
N MET A 75 -5.09 14.27 -5.28
CA MET A 75 -5.09 15.67 -4.81
C MET A 75 -6.34 16.04 -4.01
N ALA A 76 -7.52 15.56 -4.42
CA ALA A 76 -8.76 15.79 -3.70
C ALA A 76 -8.78 15.07 -2.33
N GLY A 77 -8.13 13.90 -2.23
CA GLY A 77 -7.99 13.14 -1.00
C GLY A 77 -6.93 13.71 -0.03
N TYR A 78 -5.86 14.32 -0.53
CA TYR A 78 -4.84 14.98 0.31
C TYR A 78 -5.46 16.06 1.21
N GLY A 79 -6.39 16.88 0.69
CA GLY A 79 -7.08 17.89 1.49
C GLY A 79 -8.08 17.37 2.53
N GLN A 80 -8.39 16.05 2.54
CA GLN A 80 -9.30 15.45 3.54
C GLN A 80 -8.58 14.91 4.78
N TYR A 81 -7.25 14.73 4.71
CA TYR A 81 -6.42 14.21 5.81
C TYR A 81 -5.32 15.19 6.24
N GLU A 82 -5.35 16.42 5.75
CA GLU A 82 -4.51 17.48 6.27
C GLU A 82 -5.07 17.95 7.62
N VAL A 83 -4.73 17.21 8.68
CA VAL A 83 -4.64 17.83 10.01
C VAL A 83 -3.64 18.95 9.85
N THR A 84 -4.09 20.21 9.95
CA THR A 84 -3.16 21.32 9.80
C THR A 84 -2.08 21.16 10.86
N ARG A 85 -0.86 21.62 10.55
CA ARG A 85 0.21 21.58 11.55
C ARG A 85 -0.21 22.27 12.86
N GLU A 86 -1.00 23.33 12.74
CA GLU A 86 -1.60 24.05 13.86
C GLU A 86 -2.58 23.18 14.66
N ASP A 87 -3.46 22.42 14.00
CA ASP A 87 -4.36 21.47 14.69
C ASP A 87 -3.59 20.36 15.42
N PHE A 88 -2.52 19.86 14.81
CA PHE A 88 -1.65 18.87 15.43
C PHE A 88 -0.92 19.45 16.65
N ASP A 89 -0.30 20.61 16.52
CA ASP A 89 0.41 21.30 17.60
C ASP A 89 -0.56 21.65 18.75
N ASN A 90 -1.78 22.10 18.42
CA ASN A 90 -2.85 22.37 19.40
C ASN A 90 -3.30 21.11 20.14
N LEU A 91 -3.42 19.98 19.42
CA LEU A 91 -3.80 18.69 20.03
C LEU A 91 -2.67 18.15 20.91
N GLU A 92 -1.42 18.29 20.47
CA GLU A 92 -0.23 17.89 21.23
C GLU A 92 -0.11 18.71 22.53
N GLU A 93 -0.32 20.02 22.47
CA GLU A 93 -0.31 20.87 23.67
C GLU A 93 -1.41 20.45 24.66
N GLN A 94 -2.60 20.16 24.16
CA GLN A 94 -3.70 19.64 24.98
C GLN A 94 -3.34 18.30 25.61
N TYR A 95 -2.75 17.38 24.84
CA TYR A 95 -2.32 16.07 25.33
C TYR A 95 -1.34 16.20 26.50
N TYR A 96 -0.26 16.98 26.35
CA TYR A 96 0.74 17.14 27.42
C TYR A 96 0.17 17.82 28.67
N ARG A 97 -0.73 18.76 28.47
CA ARG A 97 -1.46 19.43 29.55
C ARG A 97 -2.32 18.45 30.35
N TYR A 98 -3.12 17.61 29.68
CA TYR A 98 -3.92 16.58 30.36
C TYR A 98 -3.06 15.47 30.97
N ALA A 99 -1.98 15.07 30.30
CA ALA A 99 -1.01 14.12 30.85
C ALA A 99 -0.41 14.63 32.17
N GLY A 100 -0.11 15.93 32.24
CA GLY A 100 0.30 16.59 33.48
C GLY A 100 -0.75 16.43 34.59
N TYR A 101 -2.03 16.68 34.29
CA TYR A 101 -3.11 16.53 35.28
C TYR A 101 -3.26 15.09 35.78
N VAL A 102 -3.17 14.12 34.87
CA VAL A 102 -3.26 12.69 35.21
C VAL A 102 -2.08 12.26 36.07
N ASN A 103 -0.87 12.69 35.75
CA ASN A 103 0.32 12.36 36.54
C ASN A 103 0.23 12.94 37.95
N THR A 104 -0.16 14.21 38.10
CA THR A 104 -0.34 14.81 39.44
C THR A 104 -1.45 14.12 40.23
N PHE A 105 -2.56 13.72 39.58
CA PHE A 105 -3.60 12.94 40.23
C PHE A 105 -3.08 11.56 40.67
N LYS A 106 -2.31 10.88 39.82
CA LYS A 106 -1.68 9.60 40.15
C LYS A 106 -0.75 9.72 41.36
N ASP A 107 -0.01 10.81 41.48
CA ASP A 107 0.85 11.06 42.64
C ASP A 107 0.02 11.30 43.91
N PHE A 108 -1.11 12.00 43.80
CA PHE A 108 -2.06 12.11 44.92
C PHE A 108 -2.66 10.77 45.35
N LEU A 109 -2.94 9.86 44.41
CA LEU A 109 -3.47 8.52 44.72
C LEU A 109 -2.52 7.70 45.59
N GLN A 110 -1.22 8.00 45.64
CA GLN A 110 -0.27 7.31 46.55
C GLN A 110 -0.60 7.54 48.03
N TYR A 111 -1.35 8.59 48.36
CA TYR A 111 -1.82 8.85 49.71
C TYR A 111 -3.16 8.18 50.04
N ILE A 112 -3.78 7.49 49.09
CA ILE A 112 -5.01 6.75 49.33
C ILE A 112 -4.64 5.33 49.78
N GLN A 113 -5.28 4.86 50.86
CA GLN A 113 -5.10 3.50 51.35
C GLN A 113 -5.67 2.48 50.36
N ASN A 114 -5.23 1.22 50.45
CA ASN A 114 -5.59 0.17 49.50
C ASN A 114 -7.11 -0.12 49.44
N ASP A 115 -7.86 0.23 50.48
CA ASP A 115 -9.32 0.11 50.55
C ASP A 115 -10.06 1.26 49.86
N ALA A 116 -9.33 2.29 49.40
CA ALA A 116 -9.86 3.52 48.82
C ALA A 116 -10.77 4.36 49.75
N GLU A 117 -10.90 3.99 51.02
CA GLU A 117 -11.78 4.68 51.98
C GLU A 117 -11.04 5.81 52.71
N TYR A 118 -9.75 5.62 52.96
CA TYR A 118 -8.96 6.52 53.80
C TYR A 118 -7.82 7.19 53.03
N ILE A 119 -7.68 8.50 53.27
CA ILE A 119 -6.57 9.31 52.76
C ILE A 119 -5.57 9.55 53.89
N ASN A 120 -4.30 9.24 53.65
CA ASN A 120 -3.18 9.61 54.51
C ASN A 120 -2.90 11.12 54.41
N LEU A 121 -3.73 11.91 55.10
CA LEU A 121 -3.61 13.36 55.14
C LEU A 121 -2.28 13.83 55.75
N THR A 122 -1.69 13.05 56.67
CA THR A 122 -0.39 13.37 57.27
C THR A 122 0.70 13.32 56.20
N GLY A 123 0.74 12.25 55.40
CA GLY A 123 1.68 12.11 54.29
C GLY A 123 1.50 13.21 53.25
N TYR A 124 0.27 13.43 52.81
CA TYR A 124 -0.04 14.48 51.82
C TYR A 124 0.30 15.88 52.33
N LYS A 125 0.02 16.18 53.61
CA LYS A 125 0.30 17.48 54.21
C LYS A 125 1.80 17.82 54.21
N SER A 126 2.66 16.81 54.28
CA SER A 126 4.12 16.97 54.21
C SER A 126 4.68 17.08 52.79
N ASP A 127 3.91 16.73 51.75
CA ASP A 127 4.35 16.85 50.36
C ASP A 127 4.06 18.25 49.82
N GLU A 128 4.97 19.19 50.08
CA GLU A 128 4.86 20.56 49.59
C GLU A 128 4.89 20.64 48.06
N LYS A 129 5.67 19.77 47.40
CA LYS A 129 5.82 19.77 45.95
C LYS A 129 4.50 19.41 45.27
N LEU A 130 3.88 18.31 45.69
CA LEU A 130 2.60 17.88 45.13
C LEU A 130 1.50 18.93 45.38
N LYS A 131 1.49 19.58 46.55
CA LYS A 131 0.54 20.65 46.86
C LYS A 131 0.72 21.86 45.95
N GLU A 132 1.95 22.25 45.64
CA GLU A 132 2.22 23.32 44.69
C GLU A 132 1.74 22.96 43.28
N GLU A 133 2.05 21.75 42.81
CA GLU A 133 1.60 21.25 41.50
C GLU A 133 0.07 21.22 41.39
N ILE A 134 -0.63 20.67 42.40
CA ILE A 134 -2.10 20.65 42.46
C ILE A 134 -2.65 22.09 42.46
N ARG A 135 -2.06 22.99 43.25
CA ARG A 135 -2.53 24.39 43.32
C ARG A 135 -2.38 25.09 41.98
N ASP A 136 -1.28 24.86 41.26
CA ASP A 136 -1.05 25.45 39.95
C ASP A 136 -1.98 24.86 38.89
N ILE A 137 -2.30 23.57 38.97
CA ILE A 137 -3.34 22.96 38.12
C ILE A 137 -4.71 23.58 38.41
N ILE A 138 -5.11 23.72 39.68
CA ILE A 138 -6.38 24.35 40.07
C ILE A 138 -6.47 25.77 39.51
N LYS A 139 -5.41 26.59 39.62
CA LYS A 139 -5.37 27.93 39.01
C LYS A 139 -5.55 27.87 37.50
N LYS A 140 -4.85 26.95 36.82
CA LYS A 140 -4.95 26.78 35.36
C LYS A 140 -6.33 26.32 34.90
N LEU A 141 -7.08 25.58 35.73
CA LEU A 141 -8.45 25.17 35.45
C LEU A 141 -9.45 26.32 35.70
N ASN A 142 -9.29 27.06 36.79
CA ASN A 142 -10.18 28.17 37.15
C ASN A 142 -10.01 29.39 36.23
N ASN A 143 -8.83 29.59 35.64
CA ASN A 143 -8.58 30.70 34.70
C ASN A 143 -9.05 30.39 33.27
N ARG A 144 -9.90 29.38 33.06
CA ARG A 144 -10.46 28.98 31.75
C ARG A 144 -11.94 29.29 31.57
N GLU A 145 -12.49 30.18 32.40
CA GLU A 145 -13.80 30.82 32.15
C GLU A 145 -13.63 32.14 31.37
#